data_AF-A0A0P0GAC8-F1
#
_entry.id   AF-A0A0P0GAC8-F1
#
_cell.length_a   1.000
_cell.length_b   1.000
_cell.length_c   1.000
_cell.angle_alpha   90.00
_cell.angle_beta   90.00
_cell.angle_gamma   90.00
#
_symmetry.space_group_name_H-M   'P 1'
#
loop_
_entity.id
_entity.type
_entity.pdbx_description
1 polymer ?
#
loop_
_entity_poly.entity_id
_entity_poly.type
_entity_poly.pdbx_seq_one_letter_code
_entity_poly.pdbx_strand_id
1 'polypeptide(L)'
;MSWQNPWTEEHLRKNMGHWELRLDRMRFAEYPWAERRLYWLNDGGSHHFGAALYQACRLGITVPLTGRLCRYSVNVPMITALRQKWHLYAIPADEIFGSFFDAMNAFECPFGHSELPRNMHDTEKTGVALRLAWLERGHPRASAVADVLSAAGFPDFGKQLNLLSIQTAETISLERP
;
A
#
# COMPACT_ATOMS: atom_id res chain seq x y z
N MET A 1 -2.31 8.67 -46.53
CA MET A 1 -2.20 7.81 -45.32
C MET A 1 -3.52 7.95 -44.56
N SER A 2 -4.45 7.01 -44.71
CA SER A 2 -5.71 7.05 -43.95
C SER A 2 -5.45 6.51 -42.54
N TRP A 3 -5.60 7.34 -41.52
CA TRP A 3 -5.66 6.86 -40.15
C TRP A 3 -6.90 5.97 -40.02
N GLN A 4 -6.71 4.64 -39.95
CA GLN A 4 -7.80 3.73 -39.63
C GLN A 4 -8.34 4.12 -38.26
N ASN A 5 -9.65 4.31 -38.15
CA ASN A 5 -10.28 4.65 -36.89
C ASN A 5 -10.04 3.48 -35.91
N PRO A 6 -9.24 3.66 -34.82
CA PRO A 6 -8.80 2.53 -34.00
C PRO A 6 -9.91 1.97 -33.10
N TRP A 7 -11.13 2.50 -33.21
CA TRP A 7 -12.27 2.21 -32.35
C TRP A 7 -13.37 1.46 -33.13
N THR A 8 -13.02 0.38 -33.82
CA THR A 8 -14.00 -0.52 -34.45
C THR A 8 -14.34 -1.68 -33.51
N GLU A 9 -15.52 -2.29 -33.71
CA GLU A 9 -15.89 -3.52 -33.00
C GLU A 9 -14.89 -4.67 -33.22
N GLU A 10 -14.27 -4.72 -34.40
CA GLU A 10 -13.26 -5.72 -34.73
C GLU A 10 -12.00 -5.56 -33.86
N HIS A 11 -11.50 -4.33 -33.71
CA HIS A 11 -10.37 -4.07 -32.83
C HIS A 11 -10.71 -4.32 -31.36
N LEU A 12 -11.95 -4.03 -30.95
CA LEU A 12 -12.44 -4.39 -29.62
C LEU A 12 -12.40 -5.91 -29.42
N ARG A 13 -12.96 -6.70 -30.35
CA ARG A 13 -12.92 -8.17 -30.29
C ARG A 13 -11.50 -8.72 -30.24
N LYS A 14 -10.59 -8.14 -31.04
CA LYS A 14 -9.17 -8.53 -31.04
C LYS A 14 -8.51 -8.29 -29.68
N ASN A 15 -8.72 -7.12 -29.08
CA ASN A 15 -8.18 -6.81 -27.76
C ASN A 15 -8.79 -7.71 -26.69
N MET A 16 -10.12 -7.89 -26.69
CA MET A 16 -10.83 -8.76 -25.74
C MET A 16 -10.42 -10.23 -25.85
N GLY A 17 -10.04 -10.70 -27.04
CA GLY A 17 -9.56 -12.05 -27.29
C GLY A 17 -8.09 -12.29 -26.94
N HIS A 18 -7.37 -11.29 -26.42
CA HIS A 18 -5.99 -11.49 -25.99
C HIS A 18 -5.95 -12.50 -24.84
N TRP A 19 -5.06 -13.49 -24.92
CA TRP A 19 -5.04 -14.66 -24.03
C TRP A 19 -4.79 -14.32 -22.55
N GLU A 20 -4.21 -13.15 -22.26
CA GLU A 20 -4.05 -12.63 -20.89
C GLU A 20 -5.33 -12.00 -20.32
N LEU A 21 -6.31 -11.65 -21.18
CA LEU A 21 -7.60 -11.12 -20.78
C LEU A 21 -8.58 -12.25 -20.46
N ARG A 22 -8.79 -12.48 -19.17
CA ARG A 22 -9.73 -13.48 -18.64
C ARG A 22 -11.02 -12.80 -18.19
N LEU A 23 -11.73 -12.18 -19.13
CA LEU A 23 -12.92 -11.34 -18.84
C LEU A 23 -14.01 -12.07 -18.05
N ASP A 24 -14.07 -13.39 -18.18
CA ASP A 24 -14.98 -14.31 -17.49
C ASP A 24 -14.47 -14.79 -16.12
N ARG A 25 -13.16 -14.67 -15.87
CA ARG A 25 -12.46 -15.17 -14.67
C ARG A 25 -11.49 -14.15 -14.09
N MET A 26 -11.95 -12.91 -14.02
CA MET A 26 -11.21 -11.78 -13.49
C MET A 26 -10.88 -11.97 -12.00
N ARG A 27 -9.82 -11.31 -11.54
CA ARG A 27 -9.53 -11.18 -10.10
C ARG A 27 -9.65 -9.72 -9.73
N PHE A 28 -10.53 -9.42 -8.79
CA PHE A 28 -10.70 -8.09 -8.24
C PHE A 28 -10.20 -8.07 -6.81
N ALA A 29 -9.61 -6.95 -6.42
CA ALA A 29 -9.21 -6.68 -5.06
C ALA A 29 -9.86 -5.41 -4.56
N GLU A 30 -10.34 -5.45 -3.32
CA GLU A 30 -10.87 -4.30 -2.62
C GLU A 30 -9.98 -3.98 -1.43
N TYR A 31 -9.48 -2.74 -1.41
CA TYR A 31 -8.65 -2.19 -0.33
C TYR A 31 -9.35 -0.94 0.23
N PRO A 32 -10.12 -1.08 1.33
CA PRO A 32 -10.88 0.03 1.92
C PRO A 32 -10.05 1.27 2.28
N TRP A 33 -8.75 1.08 2.55
CA TRP A 33 -7.83 2.15 2.94
C TRP A 33 -7.09 2.80 1.76
N ALA A 34 -7.33 2.38 0.52
CA ALA A 34 -6.68 2.95 -0.65
C ALA A 34 -7.58 3.99 -1.33
N GLU A 35 -6.98 5.01 -1.96
CA GLU A 35 -7.71 6.11 -2.64
C GLU A 35 -8.71 5.58 -3.67
N ARG A 36 -8.28 4.59 -4.47
CA ARG A 36 -9.21 3.78 -5.26
C ARG A 36 -9.58 2.55 -4.45
N ARG A 37 -10.87 2.28 -4.33
CA ARG A 37 -11.39 1.17 -3.51
C ARG A 37 -11.26 -0.20 -4.20
N LEU A 38 -11.47 -0.26 -5.52
CA LEU A 38 -11.53 -1.48 -6.31
C LEU A 38 -10.40 -1.51 -7.35
N TYR A 39 -9.71 -2.64 -7.42
CA TYR A 39 -8.63 -2.89 -8.36
C TYR A 39 -8.89 -4.17 -9.12
N TRP A 40 -8.47 -4.19 -10.38
CA TRP A 40 -8.34 -5.42 -11.14
C TRP A 40 -6.90 -5.92 -11.00
N LEU A 41 -6.75 -7.18 -10.61
CA LEU A 41 -5.48 -7.87 -10.50
C LEU A 41 -5.27 -8.71 -11.75
N ASN A 42 -4.24 -8.38 -12.51
CA ASN A 42 -3.82 -9.15 -13.68
C ASN A 42 -2.35 -9.51 -13.62
N ASP A 43 -2.01 -10.59 -14.31
CA ASP A 43 -0.65 -11.03 -14.55
C ASP A 43 -0.40 -10.91 -16.05
N GLY A 44 -0.33 -9.67 -16.54
CA GLY A 44 -0.29 -9.35 -17.99
C GLY A 44 -1.61 -8.85 -18.59
N GLY A 45 -1.55 -8.28 -19.79
CA GLY A 45 -2.73 -7.84 -20.57
C GLY A 45 -3.31 -6.47 -20.18
N SER A 46 -2.67 -5.71 -19.29
CA SER A 46 -3.21 -4.42 -18.81
C SER A 46 -3.43 -3.42 -19.94
N HIS A 47 -2.51 -3.34 -20.91
CA HIS A 47 -2.63 -2.46 -22.06
C HIS A 47 -3.74 -2.92 -23.03
N HIS A 48 -3.91 -4.23 -23.25
CA HIS A 48 -5.02 -4.77 -24.04
C HIS A 48 -6.37 -4.51 -23.38
N PHE A 49 -6.46 -4.68 -22.06
CA PHE A 49 -7.67 -4.35 -21.30
C PHE A 49 -7.97 -2.86 -21.34
N GLY A 50 -6.98 -2.00 -21.13
CA GLY A 50 -7.14 -0.55 -21.23
C GLY A 50 -7.63 -0.12 -22.60
N ALA A 51 -7.08 -0.71 -23.67
CA ALA A 51 -7.52 -0.47 -25.04
C ALA A 51 -8.96 -0.98 -25.29
N ALA A 52 -9.28 -2.20 -24.85
CA ALA A 52 -10.62 -2.77 -24.97
C ALA A 52 -11.66 -1.95 -24.18
N LEU A 53 -11.33 -1.55 -22.95
CA LEU A 53 -12.18 -0.71 -22.11
C LEU A 53 -12.46 0.63 -22.79
N TYR A 54 -11.43 1.29 -23.31
CA TYR A 54 -11.57 2.54 -24.05
C TYR A 54 -12.46 2.37 -25.29
N GLN A 55 -12.22 1.32 -26.08
CA GLN A 55 -13.00 1.00 -27.28
C GLN A 55 -14.48 0.72 -26.96
N ALA A 56 -14.75 -0.11 -25.95
CA ALA A 56 -16.10 -0.43 -25.50
C ALA A 56 -16.85 0.82 -25.05
N CYS A 57 -16.21 1.70 -24.26
CA CYS A 57 -16.80 2.98 -23.85
C CYS A 57 -17.12 3.90 -25.05
N ARG A 58 -16.22 3.99 -26.04
CA ARG A 58 -16.45 4.80 -27.25
C ARG A 58 -17.57 4.28 -28.13
N LEU A 59 -17.71 2.96 -28.20
CA LEU A 59 -18.72 2.26 -29.01
C LEU A 59 -20.07 2.11 -28.29
N GLY A 60 -20.16 2.43 -26.99
CA GLY A 60 -21.37 2.20 -26.19
C GLY A 60 -21.69 0.72 -25.99
N ILE A 61 -20.68 -0.15 -26.07
CA ILE A 61 -20.84 -1.60 -25.92
C ILE A 61 -20.61 -1.98 -24.47
N THR A 62 -21.63 -2.59 -23.85
CA THR A 62 -21.51 -3.17 -22.52
C THR A 62 -20.84 -4.54 -22.62
N VAL A 63 -19.70 -4.69 -21.95
CA VAL A 63 -18.98 -5.97 -21.84
C VAL A 63 -19.06 -6.46 -20.39
N PRO A 64 -19.71 -7.60 -20.11
CA PRO A 64 -19.76 -8.13 -18.75
C PRO A 64 -18.37 -8.61 -18.31
N LEU A 65 -17.98 -8.23 -17.10
CA LEU A 65 -16.78 -8.74 -16.44
C LEU A 65 -17.21 -9.61 -15.26
N THR A 66 -16.82 -10.88 -15.26
CA THR A 66 -17.08 -11.80 -14.16
C THR A 66 -15.79 -12.29 -13.53
N GLY A 67 -15.82 -12.56 -12.24
CA GLY A 67 -14.60 -12.90 -11.53
C GLY A 67 -14.76 -13.01 -10.02
N ARG A 68 -13.64 -13.25 -9.34
CA ARG A 68 -13.57 -13.32 -7.89
C ARG A 68 -13.21 -11.96 -7.33
N LEU A 69 -14.01 -11.45 -6.40
CA LEU A 69 -13.68 -10.28 -5.58
C LEU A 69 -13.05 -10.73 -4.26
N CYS A 70 -11.79 -10.32 -4.03
CA CYS A 70 -11.08 -10.48 -2.77
C CYS A 70 -11.16 -9.18 -1.97
N ARG A 71 -11.75 -9.22 -0.78
CA ARG A 71 -11.79 -8.07 0.13
C ARG A 71 -10.69 -8.20 1.16
N TYR A 72 -9.87 -7.17 1.28
CA TYR A 72 -8.80 -7.12 2.26
C TYR A 72 -9.21 -6.20 3.41
N SER A 73 -8.79 -6.55 4.61
CA SER A 73 -8.98 -5.74 5.81
C SER A 73 -7.64 -5.55 6.52
N VAL A 74 -7.55 -4.46 7.26
CA VAL A 74 -6.43 -4.23 8.17
C VAL A 74 -6.58 -5.15 9.39
N ASN A 75 -5.50 -5.86 9.75
CA ASN A 75 -5.48 -6.70 10.95
C ASN A 75 -5.31 -5.82 12.20
N VAL A 76 -6.42 -5.28 12.70
CA VAL A 76 -6.47 -4.39 13.86
C VAL A 76 -5.85 -5.02 15.13
N PRO A 77 -6.13 -6.29 15.47
CA PRO A 77 -5.45 -6.94 16.60
C PRO A 77 -3.92 -6.91 16.48
N MET A 78 -3.36 -7.13 15.29
CA MET A 78 -1.92 -7.07 15.07
C MET A 78 -1.38 -5.64 15.19
N ILE A 79 -2.12 -4.62 14.75
CA ILE A 79 -1.73 -3.22 14.99
C ILE A 79 -1.63 -2.93 16.48
N THR A 80 -2.62 -3.36 17.27
CA THR A 80 -2.59 -3.20 18.72
C THR A 80 -1.40 -3.92 19.33
N ALA A 81 -1.14 -5.18 18.94
CA ALA A 81 0.00 -5.95 19.43
C ALA A 81 1.35 -5.29 19.10
N LEU A 82 1.51 -4.80 17.87
CA LEU A 82 2.71 -4.07 17.45
C LEU A 82 2.92 -2.81 18.29
N ARG A 83 1.87 -2.01 18.48
CA ARG A 83 1.92 -0.76 19.25
C ARG A 83 2.16 -0.99 20.74
N GLN A 84 1.69 -2.11 21.28
CA GLN A 84 1.93 -2.48 22.68
C GLN A 84 3.35 -2.98 22.92
N LYS A 85 3.96 -3.65 21.92
CA LYS A 85 5.30 -4.21 22.05
C LYS A 85 6.41 -3.26 21.62
N TRP A 86 6.15 -2.34 20.69
CA TRP A 86 7.20 -1.52 20.06
C TRP A 86 6.86 -0.03 20.06
N HIS A 87 7.86 0.79 20.28
CA HIS A 87 7.93 2.14 19.74
C HIS A 87 8.47 2.03 18.30
N LEU A 88 7.81 2.70 17.36
CA LEU A 88 8.13 2.64 15.94
C LEU A 88 8.33 4.06 15.42
N TYR A 89 9.57 4.41 15.06
CA TYR A 89 9.89 5.73 14.52
C TYR A 89 10.44 5.63 13.11
N ALA A 90 9.96 6.49 12.23
CA ALA A 90 10.55 6.65 10.91
C ALA A 90 11.78 7.54 11.02
N ILE A 91 12.91 7.05 10.49
CA ILE A 91 14.18 7.78 10.43
C ILE A 91 14.77 7.68 9.01
N PRO A 92 15.61 8.63 8.59
CA PRO A 92 16.29 8.55 7.29
C PRO A 92 17.05 7.24 7.13
N ALA A 93 16.94 6.63 5.95
CA ALA A 93 17.46 5.29 5.71
C ALA A 93 18.99 5.22 5.72
N ASP A 94 19.65 6.30 5.31
CA ASP A 94 21.10 6.51 5.39
C ASP A 94 21.57 6.64 6.85
N GLU A 95 20.78 7.27 7.71
CA GLU A 95 21.10 7.41 9.13
C GLU A 95 20.92 6.11 9.92
N ILE A 96 20.03 5.20 9.50
CA ILE A 96 19.77 3.91 10.20
C ILE A 96 21.05 3.12 10.46
N PHE A 97 21.97 3.10 9.50
CA PHE A 97 23.26 2.42 9.59
C PHE A 97 24.45 3.38 9.69
N GLY A 98 24.15 4.69 9.78
CA GLY A 98 25.12 5.74 10.05
C GLY A 98 25.05 6.16 11.51
N SER A 99 24.77 7.44 11.75
CA SER A 99 24.84 8.04 13.08
C SER A 99 23.89 7.38 14.09
N PHE A 100 22.73 6.91 13.65
CA PHE A 100 21.77 6.25 14.53
C PHE A 100 22.32 4.91 15.02
N PHE A 101 22.89 4.08 14.13
CA PHE A 101 23.48 2.80 14.51
C PHE A 101 24.64 2.98 15.48
N ASP A 102 25.55 3.92 15.19
CA ASP A 102 26.69 4.21 16.05
C ASP A 102 26.24 4.69 17.43
N ALA A 103 25.23 5.56 17.49
CA ALA A 103 24.65 6.02 18.75
C ALA A 103 23.97 4.88 19.53
N MET A 104 23.21 4.01 18.86
CA MET A 104 22.60 2.85 19.52
C MET A 104 23.65 1.87 20.03
N ASN A 105 24.74 1.66 19.29
CA ASN A 105 25.83 0.79 19.70
C ASN A 105 26.60 1.36 20.89
N ALA A 106 26.95 2.65 20.85
CA ALA A 106 27.64 3.34 21.96
C ALA A 106 26.79 3.42 23.22
N PHE A 107 25.46 3.58 23.07
CA PHE A 107 24.51 3.53 24.18
C PHE A 107 24.12 2.09 24.57
N GLU A 108 24.63 1.09 23.85
CA GLU A 108 24.30 -0.34 23.92
C GLU A 108 22.79 -0.59 24.06
N CYS A 109 22.03 0.04 23.15
CA CYS A 109 20.59 -0.10 23.02
C CYS A 109 20.26 -1.10 21.89
N PRO A 110 19.54 -2.20 22.17
CA PRO A 110 19.06 -3.08 21.12
C PRO A 110 17.95 -2.39 20.32
N PHE A 111 17.95 -2.60 19.01
CA PHE A 111 16.88 -2.17 18.13
C PHE A 111 16.76 -3.09 16.91
N GLY A 112 15.56 -3.16 16.34
CA GLY A 112 15.32 -3.74 15.01
C GLY A 112 15.13 -2.63 13.97
N HIS A 113 15.21 -2.98 12.68
CA HIS A 113 14.84 -2.04 11.63
C HIS A 113 14.09 -2.74 10.49
N SER A 114 13.27 -1.98 9.76
CA SER A 114 12.60 -2.46 8.55
C SER A 114 12.36 -1.33 7.56
N GLU A 115 12.03 -1.67 6.31
CA GLU A 115 11.49 -0.72 5.34
C GLU A 115 10.05 -0.36 5.69
N LEU A 116 9.58 0.81 5.20
CA LEU A 116 8.17 1.15 5.22
C LEU A 116 7.46 0.48 4.03
N PRO A 117 6.17 0.13 4.16
CA PRO A 117 5.36 -0.26 3.01
C PRO A 117 5.38 0.85 1.94
N ARG A 118 5.68 0.50 0.69
CA ARG A 118 5.80 1.48 -0.43
C ARG A 118 4.56 2.35 -0.64
N ASN A 119 3.38 1.83 -0.31
CA ASN A 119 2.13 2.57 -0.41
C ASN A 119 1.93 3.61 0.72
N MET A 120 2.73 3.55 1.78
CA MET A 120 2.72 4.52 2.89
C MET A 120 3.86 5.54 2.78
N HIS A 121 4.94 5.20 2.07
CA HIS A 121 6.05 6.10 1.80
C HIS A 121 6.63 5.83 0.42
N ASP A 122 6.57 6.84 -0.44
CA ASP A 122 7.10 6.80 -1.79
C ASP A 122 8.39 7.64 -1.86
N THR A 123 9.53 6.96 -1.92
CA THR A 123 10.85 7.60 -1.94
C THR A 123 11.06 8.40 -3.22
N GLU A 124 10.52 7.95 -4.37
CA GLU A 124 10.69 8.65 -5.65
C GLU A 124 9.99 10.01 -5.64
N LYS A 125 8.84 10.10 -4.94
CA LYS A 125 8.10 11.36 -4.78
C LYS A 125 8.68 12.28 -3.72
N THR A 126 9.18 11.73 -2.62
CA THR A 126 9.61 12.51 -1.45
C THR A 126 11.09 12.87 -1.47
N GLY A 127 11.91 12.16 -2.27
CA GLY A 127 13.37 12.36 -2.35
C GLY A 127 14.14 11.87 -1.12
N VAL A 128 13.47 11.39 -0.08
CA VAL A 128 14.08 10.91 1.17
C VAL A 128 13.63 9.48 1.42
N ALA A 129 14.58 8.55 1.48
CA ALA A 129 14.28 7.18 1.88
C ALA A 129 14.12 7.11 3.40
N LEU A 130 13.03 6.50 3.87
CA LEU A 130 12.76 6.31 5.29
C LEU A 130 12.80 4.83 5.66
N ARG A 131 13.23 4.54 6.88
CA ARG A 131 13.19 3.22 7.52
C ARG A 131 12.57 3.33 8.91
N LEU A 132 12.00 2.24 9.38
CA LEU A 132 11.45 2.15 10.73
C LEU A 132 12.53 1.62 11.67
N ALA A 133 12.75 2.34 12.76
CA ALA A 133 13.44 1.84 13.95
C ALA A 133 12.42 1.19 14.90
N TRP A 134 12.71 -0.02 15.35
CA TRP A 134 11.88 -0.82 16.25
C TRP A 134 12.54 -0.88 17.62
N LEU A 135 11.91 -0.23 18.60
CA LEU A 135 12.43 -0.09 19.96
C LEU A 135 11.46 -0.78 20.92
N GLU A 136 11.92 -1.81 21.65
CA GLU A 136 11.04 -2.62 22.50
C GLU A 136 10.50 -1.80 23.68
N ARG A 137 9.18 -1.79 23.84
CA ARG A 137 8.53 -1.17 24.99
C ARG A 137 8.87 -1.97 26.25
N GLY A 138 9.33 -1.26 27.28
CA GLY A 138 9.73 -1.86 28.55
C GLY A 138 11.23 -2.16 28.67
N HIS A 139 11.99 -2.10 27.56
CA HIS A 139 13.45 -2.11 27.65
C HIS A 139 13.96 -0.70 28.01
N PRO A 140 14.62 -0.48 29.17
CA PRO A 140 14.90 0.87 29.67
C PRO A 140 15.61 1.79 28.67
N ARG A 141 16.65 1.28 27.99
CA ARG A 141 17.39 2.05 26.97
C ARG A 141 16.57 2.34 25.72
N ALA A 142 15.74 1.39 25.28
CA ALA A 142 14.94 1.55 24.07
C ALA A 142 13.80 2.55 24.31
N SER A 143 13.18 2.52 25.50
CA SER A 143 12.23 3.53 25.95
C SER A 143 12.88 4.91 26.02
N ALA A 144 14.09 5.04 26.58
CA ALA A 144 14.79 6.33 26.65
C ALA A 144 15.10 6.89 25.25
N VAL A 145 15.55 6.05 24.31
CA VAL A 145 15.75 6.45 22.90
C VAL A 145 14.42 6.87 22.27
N ALA A 146 13.34 6.12 22.52
CA ALA A 146 12.01 6.45 22.02
C ALA A 146 11.51 7.82 22.54
N ASP A 147 11.84 8.18 23.78
CA ASP A 147 11.52 9.49 24.36
C ASP A 147 12.33 10.61 23.67
N VAL A 148 13.61 10.38 23.39
CA VAL A 148 14.47 11.31 22.65
C VAL A 148 13.95 11.54 21.23
N LEU A 149 13.63 10.46 20.51
CA LEU A 149 13.07 10.55 19.14
C LEU A 149 11.72 11.28 19.13
N SER A 150 10.86 11.01 20.12
CA SER A 150 9.59 11.73 20.30
C SER A 150 9.82 13.23 20.52
N ALA A 151 10.71 13.58 21.44
CA ALA A 151 11.02 14.97 21.79
C ALA A 151 11.67 15.73 20.62
N ALA A 152 12.46 15.04 19.80
CA ALA A 152 13.06 15.58 18.58
C ALA A 152 12.07 15.67 17.40
N GLY A 153 10.83 15.18 17.56
CA GLY A 153 9.78 15.30 16.54
C GLY A 153 9.85 14.27 15.41
N PHE A 154 10.57 13.16 15.60
CA PHE A 154 10.59 12.10 14.60
C PHE A 154 9.19 11.49 14.41
N PRO A 155 8.79 11.13 13.17
CA PRO A 155 7.47 10.58 12.93
C PRO A 155 7.23 9.25 13.66
N ASP A 156 6.23 9.23 14.53
CA ASP A 156 5.76 8.02 15.21
C ASP A 156 4.85 7.20 14.28
N PHE A 157 5.41 6.11 13.75
CA PHE A 157 4.70 5.22 12.85
C PHE A 157 3.58 4.42 13.57
N GLY A 158 3.70 4.24 14.88
CA GLY A 158 2.64 3.65 15.69
C GLY A 158 1.35 4.48 15.68
N LYS A 159 1.44 5.81 15.58
CA LYS A 159 0.27 6.68 15.38
C LYS A 159 -0.36 6.47 14.00
N GLN A 160 0.45 6.32 12.95
CA GLN A 160 -0.05 6.06 11.59
C GLN A 160 -0.78 4.70 11.50
N LEU A 161 -0.23 3.66 12.14
CA LEU A 161 -0.93 2.38 12.24
C LEU A 161 -2.28 2.51 12.96
N ASN A 162 -2.35 3.31 14.04
CA ASN A 162 -3.61 3.55 14.73
C ASN A 162 -4.65 4.25 13.82
N LEU A 163 -4.24 5.25 13.03
CA LEU A 163 -5.13 5.93 12.09
C LEU A 163 -5.71 4.95 11.06
N LEU A 164 -4.88 4.07 10.50
CA LEU A 164 -5.33 3.02 9.58
C LEU A 164 -6.38 2.08 10.21
N SER A 165 -6.23 1.77 11.50
CA SER A 165 -7.20 0.94 12.20
C SER A 165 -8.57 1.63 12.36
N ILE A 166 -8.58 2.95 12.58
CA ILE A 166 -9.81 3.75 12.73
C ILE A 166 -10.53 3.91 11.39
N GLN A 167 -9.80 4.28 10.33
CA GLN A 167 -10.35 4.43 8.97
C GLN A 167 -10.99 3.12 8.46
N THR A 168 -10.39 1.98 8.81
CA THR A 168 -10.95 0.67 8.48
C THR A 168 -12.28 0.44 9.22
N ALA A 169 -12.39 0.83 10.49
CA ALA A 169 -13.61 0.65 11.28
C ALA A 169 -14.77 1.54 10.81
N GLU A 170 -14.49 2.78 10.40
CA GLU A 170 -15.48 3.69 9.82
C GLU A 170 -16.02 3.18 8.48
N THR A 171 -15.13 2.67 7.61
CA THR A 171 -15.52 2.12 6.31
C THR A 171 -16.41 0.88 6.46
N ILE A 172 -16.12 0.00 7.43
CA ILE A 172 -16.95 -1.19 7.74
C ILE A 172 -18.31 -0.79 8.34
N SER A 173 -18.38 0.33 9.08
CA SER A 173 -19.61 0.76 9.75
C SER A 173 -20.60 1.43 8.80
N LEU A 174 -20.10 2.06 7.73
CA LEU A 174 -20.92 2.63 6.65
C LEU A 174 -21.48 1.57 5.68
N GLU A 175 -21.00 0.33 5.76
CA GLU A 175 -21.38 -0.78 4.86
C GLU A 175 -22.32 -1.81 5.47
N ARG A 176 -22.74 -1.62 6.73
CA ARG A 176 -23.82 -2.43 7.29
C ARG A 176 -25.18 -1.79 6.94
N PRO A 177 -26.10 -2.53 6.31
CA PRO A 177 -27.47 -2.08 6.08
C PRO A 177 -28.23 -1.89 7.39
#